data_AF-A0A385SVL0-F1
#
_entry.id   AF-A0A385SVL0-F1
#
_cell.length_a   1.000
_cell.length_b   1.000
_cell.length_c   1.000
_cell.angle_alpha   90.00
_cell.angle_beta   90.00
_cell.angle_gamma   90.00
#
_symmetry.space_group_name_H-M   'P 1'
#
loop_
_entity.id
_entity.type
_entity.pdbx_description
1 polymer ?
#
loop_
_entity_poly.entity_id
_entity_poly.type
_entity_poly.pdbx_seq_one_letter_code
_entity_poly.pdbx_strand_id
1 'polypeptide(L)'
;MLFLFVLVISCKPKIDSFVTKVAGIETKTIGANDSLEVHWKVRGKPTLLYHEVIDSSGLDVEKFVQLTLLVKKGKKEPALGLIFVQVLPQETSNLIVFDEPIFTNDSIIFKGVKSPSRWGNFFLIKSVRSTMGRPWTVFHGGKKIELSRDSIPFSGLEGFNIAGPWEFRSLLTPEEKSDHRKAPVEVNIQAIIYHKNK
;
A
#
# COMPACT_ATOMS: atom_id res chain seq x y z
N MET A 1 -48.53 -32.41 -23.37
CA MET A 1 -48.05 -31.11 -23.86
C MET A 1 -47.11 -30.54 -22.80
N LEU A 2 -45.80 -30.68 -22.99
CA LEU A 2 -44.78 -30.35 -21.99
C LEU A 2 -44.31 -28.91 -22.25
N PHE A 3 -44.69 -27.97 -21.38
CA PHE A 3 -44.23 -26.57 -21.46
C PHE A 3 -42.78 -26.48 -20.98
N LEU A 4 -41.85 -26.38 -21.93
CA LEU A 4 -40.44 -26.12 -21.68
C LEU A 4 -40.30 -24.63 -21.27
N PHE A 5 -40.21 -24.35 -19.97
CA PHE A 5 -39.86 -23.02 -19.47
C PHE A 5 -38.40 -22.72 -19.82
N VAL A 6 -38.16 -22.09 -20.97
CA VAL A 6 -36.88 -21.49 -21.31
C VAL A 6 -36.72 -20.28 -20.39
N LEU A 7 -36.04 -20.47 -19.26
CA LEU A 7 -35.52 -19.38 -18.44
C LEU A 7 -34.59 -18.56 -19.32
N VAL A 8 -35.11 -17.44 -19.84
CA VAL A 8 -34.32 -16.44 -20.54
C VAL A 8 -33.44 -15.76 -19.48
N ILE A 9 -32.33 -16.41 -19.12
CA ILE A 9 -31.32 -15.84 -18.23
C ILE A 9 -30.81 -14.60 -18.96
N SER A 10 -31.35 -13.45 -18.57
CA SER A 10 -31.04 -12.16 -19.18
C SER A 10 -29.55 -11.95 -19.02
N CYS A 11 -28.85 -12.20 -20.11
CA CYS A 11 -27.41 -12.04 -20.26
C CYS A 11 -27.09 -10.54 -20.17
N LYS A 12 -27.01 -9.98 -18.96
CA LYS A 12 -26.53 -8.62 -18.71
C LYS A 12 -25.01 -8.59 -18.88
N PRO A 13 -24.41 -7.46 -19.30
CA PRO A 13 -22.98 -7.31 -19.22
C PRO A 13 -22.52 -7.42 -17.76
N LYS A 14 -21.35 -8.02 -17.53
CA LYS A 14 -20.83 -8.23 -16.18
C LYS A 14 -19.30 -8.20 -16.18
N ILE A 15 -18.71 -7.64 -15.13
CA ILE A 15 -17.30 -7.78 -14.80
C ILE A 15 -17.23 -8.76 -13.62
N ASP A 16 -16.65 -9.94 -13.84
CA ASP A 16 -16.41 -10.95 -12.81
C ASP A 16 -15.08 -10.68 -12.09
N SER A 17 -14.07 -10.17 -12.80
CA SER A 17 -12.83 -9.68 -12.22
C SER A 17 -12.21 -8.58 -13.09
N PHE A 18 -11.50 -7.66 -12.44
CA PHE A 18 -10.69 -6.63 -13.07
C PHE A 18 -9.58 -6.26 -12.07
N VAL A 19 -8.34 -6.64 -12.38
CA VAL A 19 -7.19 -6.50 -11.48
C VAL A 19 -5.93 -6.14 -12.26
N THR A 20 -4.99 -5.52 -11.57
CA THR A 20 -3.67 -5.14 -12.08
C THR A 20 -2.59 -5.95 -11.41
N LYS A 21 -1.59 -6.39 -12.17
CA LYS A 21 -0.48 -7.18 -11.67
C LYS A 21 0.86 -6.66 -12.18
N VAL A 22 1.91 -6.87 -11.39
CA VAL A 22 3.30 -6.75 -11.83
C VAL A 22 4.01 -8.04 -11.48
N ALA A 23 4.60 -8.69 -12.49
CA ALA A 23 5.25 -9.99 -12.34
C ALA A 23 4.33 -11.02 -11.62
N GLY A 24 3.06 -11.05 -12.02
CA GLY A 24 2.05 -11.97 -11.46
C GLY A 24 1.46 -11.61 -10.09
N ILE A 25 1.94 -10.57 -9.40
CA ILE A 25 1.44 -10.13 -8.08
C ILE A 25 0.44 -8.98 -8.26
N GLU A 26 -0.74 -9.09 -7.65
CA GLU A 26 -1.72 -7.99 -7.67
C GLU A 26 -1.17 -6.74 -6.97
N THR A 27 -1.22 -5.60 -7.66
CA THR A 27 -0.65 -4.34 -7.17
C THR A 27 -1.50 -3.13 -7.53
N LYS A 28 -1.44 -2.10 -6.68
CA LYS A 28 -1.98 -0.76 -6.93
C LYS A 28 -0.90 0.32 -7.00
N THR A 29 0.37 -0.09 -7.05
CA THR A 29 1.52 0.81 -7.08
C THR A 29 2.62 0.23 -7.97
N ILE A 30 3.23 1.07 -8.79
CA ILE A 30 4.30 0.71 -9.72
C ILE A 30 5.43 1.74 -9.72
N GLY A 31 6.63 1.31 -10.10
CA GLY A 31 7.72 2.21 -10.47
C GLY A 31 7.54 2.75 -11.90
N ALA A 32 8.28 3.82 -12.23
CA ALA A 32 8.23 4.46 -13.55
C ALA A 32 8.59 3.54 -14.74
N ASN A 33 9.34 2.46 -14.48
CA ASN A 33 9.83 1.53 -15.51
C ASN A 33 9.15 0.15 -15.46
N ASP A 34 8.10 0.00 -14.65
CA ASP A 34 7.39 -1.28 -14.56
C ASP A 34 6.49 -1.53 -15.77
N SER A 35 6.30 -2.82 -16.07
CA SER A 35 5.24 -3.27 -16.98
C SER A 35 4.02 -3.67 -16.18
N LEU A 36 2.92 -2.92 -16.36
CA LEU A 36 1.64 -3.19 -15.72
C LEU A 36 0.83 -4.20 -16.54
N GLU A 37 0.56 -5.37 -15.96
CA GLU A 37 -0.34 -6.36 -16.55
C GLU A 37 -1.78 -6.07 -16.11
N VAL A 38 -2.70 -6.02 -17.06
CA VAL A 38 -4.13 -5.77 -16.79
C VAL A 38 -4.92 -7.03 -17.11
N HIS A 39 -5.56 -7.61 -16.10
CA HIS A 39 -6.29 -8.88 -16.21
C HIS A 39 -7.78 -8.65 -15.92
N TRP A 40 -8.66 -9.20 -16.75
CA TRP A 40 -10.10 -9.15 -16.52
C TRP A 40 -10.83 -10.41 -16.96
N LYS A 41 -11.96 -10.67 -16.31
CA LYS A 41 -12.93 -11.70 -16.68
C LYS A 41 -14.30 -11.03 -16.79
N VAL A 42 -14.91 -11.12 -17.97
CA VAL A 42 -16.14 -10.38 -18.27
C VAL A 42 -17.14 -11.21 -19.07
N ARG A 43 -18.41 -10.81 -19.01
CA ARG A 43 -19.49 -11.29 -19.88
C ARG A 43 -19.94 -10.14 -20.76
N GLY A 44 -19.54 -10.12 -22.03
CA GLY A 44 -19.81 -9.03 -22.96
C GLY A 44 -18.57 -8.65 -23.75
N LYS A 45 -18.63 -7.56 -24.52
CA LYS A 45 -17.49 -7.00 -25.25
C LYS A 45 -16.77 -5.98 -24.35
N PRO A 46 -15.53 -6.23 -23.91
CA PRO A 46 -14.77 -5.28 -23.11
C PRO A 46 -14.16 -4.16 -23.97
N THR A 47 -13.95 -3.01 -23.33
CA THR A 47 -13.13 -1.89 -23.80
C THR A 47 -12.38 -1.36 -22.59
N LEU A 48 -11.05 -1.36 -22.66
CA LEU A 48 -10.20 -0.76 -21.65
C LEU A 48 -9.85 0.66 -22.10
N LEU A 49 -10.05 1.63 -21.20
CA LEU A 49 -9.61 3.00 -21.37
C LEU A 49 -8.47 3.26 -20.38
N TYR A 50 -7.48 4.03 -20.83
CA TYR A 50 -6.29 4.39 -20.08
C TYR A 50 -6.19 5.90 -20.03
N HIS A 51 -5.95 6.45 -18.84
CA HIS A 51 -5.67 7.87 -18.65
C HIS A 51 -4.53 8.03 -17.65
N GLU A 52 -3.56 8.87 -18.00
CA GLU A 52 -2.60 9.38 -17.03
C GLU A 52 -3.25 10.54 -16.28
N VAL A 53 -3.25 10.46 -14.96
CA VAL A 53 -3.79 11.47 -14.07
C VAL A 53 -2.64 11.98 -13.23
N ILE A 54 -2.43 13.30 -13.26
CA ILE A 54 -1.47 13.98 -12.41
C ILE A 54 -2.28 14.75 -11.37
N ASP A 55 -2.13 14.38 -10.11
CA ASP A 55 -2.71 15.13 -8.99
C ASP A 55 -1.65 16.07 -8.42
N SER A 56 -1.91 17.37 -8.54
CA SER A 56 -1.07 18.44 -8.01
C SER A 56 -1.78 19.24 -6.92
N SER A 57 -2.86 18.70 -6.34
CA SER A 57 -3.62 19.37 -5.28
C SER A 57 -2.96 19.27 -3.90
N GLY A 58 -2.01 18.34 -3.73
CA GLY A 58 -1.24 18.13 -2.51
C GLY A 58 0.12 18.84 -2.48
N LEU A 59 0.90 18.55 -1.43
CA LEU A 59 2.27 19.03 -1.27
C LEU A 59 3.25 18.35 -2.24
N ASP A 60 2.93 17.12 -2.68
CA ASP A 60 3.70 16.33 -3.62
C ASP A 60 2.89 16.07 -4.89
N VAL A 61 3.55 16.08 -6.05
CA VAL A 61 2.93 15.72 -7.33
C VAL A 61 2.77 14.20 -7.39
N GLU A 62 1.55 13.73 -7.34
CA GLU A 62 1.24 12.31 -7.45
C GLU A 62 0.86 11.96 -8.90
N LYS A 63 1.43 10.88 -9.41
CA LYS A 63 1.11 10.35 -10.74
C LYS A 63 0.30 9.08 -10.59
N PHE A 64 -0.77 8.97 -11.37
CA PHE A 64 -1.64 7.81 -11.41
C PHE A 64 -1.89 7.37 -12.84
N VAL A 65 -2.05 6.06 -13.00
CA VAL A 65 -2.68 5.45 -14.17
C VAL A 65 -4.10 5.08 -13.78
N GLN A 66 -5.08 5.69 -14.43
CA GLN A 66 -6.49 5.34 -14.31
C GLN A 66 -6.87 4.37 -15.43
N LEU A 67 -7.35 3.19 -15.05
CA LEU A 67 -7.85 2.16 -15.94
C LEU A 67 -9.37 2.01 -15.78
N THR A 68 -10.10 2.24 -16.86
CA THR A 68 -11.56 2.08 -16.89
C THR A 68 -11.91 0.91 -17.80
N LEU A 69 -12.49 -0.15 -17.24
CA LEU A 69 -13.02 -1.28 -18.01
C LEU A 69 -14.52 -1.10 -18.24
N LEU A 70 -14.90 -0.96 -19.50
CA LEU A 70 -16.29 -0.83 -19.92
C LEU A 70 -16.72 -2.09 -20.67
N VAL A 71 -17.82 -2.73 -20.24
CA VAL A 71 -18.31 -3.98 -20.83
C VAL A 71 -19.71 -3.78 -21.39
N LYS A 72 -19.88 -3.94 -22.71
CA LYS A 72 -21.16 -3.80 -23.40
C LYS A 72 -21.75 -5.16 -23.81
N LYS A 73 -23.08 -5.29 -23.80
CA LYS A 73 -23.78 -6.45 -24.38
C LYS A 73 -25.12 -6.04 -25.00
N GLY A 74 -25.16 -5.92 -26.33
CA GLY A 74 -26.33 -5.43 -27.06
C GLY A 74 -26.66 -3.98 -26.71
N LYS A 75 -27.95 -3.68 -26.55
CA LYS A 75 -28.47 -2.36 -26.14
C LYS A 75 -28.58 -2.17 -24.61
N LYS A 76 -28.02 -3.10 -23.82
CA LYS A 76 -28.07 -3.01 -22.36
C LYS A 76 -27.05 -2.01 -21.83
N GLU A 77 -27.35 -1.41 -20.69
CA GLU A 77 -26.42 -0.55 -19.96
C GLU A 77 -25.08 -1.26 -19.73
N PRO A 78 -23.95 -0.58 -19.93
CA PRO A 78 -22.63 -1.18 -19.77
C PRO A 78 -22.30 -1.42 -18.29
N ALA A 79 -21.54 -2.48 -18.01
CA ALA A 79 -20.87 -2.62 -16.71
C ALA A 79 -19.56 -1.80 -16.73
N LEU A 80 -19.23 -1.16 -15.61
CA LEU A 80 -18.05 -0.31 -15.44
C LEU A 80 -17.18 -0.83 -14.30
N GLY A 81 -15.88 -0.93 -14.53
CA GLY A 81 -14.86 -1.19 -13.52
C GLY A 81 -13.79 -0.11 -13.57
N LEU A 82 -13.28 0.29 -12.42
CA LEU A 82 -12.30 1.37 -12.30
C LEU A 82 -11.15 0.92 -11.38
N ILE A 83 -9.92 1.10 -11.84
CA ILE A 83 -8.70 0.87 -11.05
C ILE A 83 -7.81 2.10 -11.19
N PHE A 84 -7.27 2.55 -10.07
CA PHE A 84 -6.18 3.53 -10.02
C PHE A 84 -4.90 2.83 -9.58
N VAL A 85 -3.82 3.06 -10.32
CA VAL A 85 -2.49 2.57 -10.00
C VAL A 85 -1.58 3.78 -9.79
N GLN A 86 -0.99 3.90 -8.61
CA GLN A 86 -0.05 4.98 -8.30
C GLN A 86 1.31 4.70 -8.95
N VAL A 87 1.86 5.68 -9.66
CA VAL A 87 3.19 5.63 -10.26
C VAL A 87 4.15 6.38 -9.34
N LEU A 88 5.03 5.65 -8.66
CA LEU A 88 6.00 6.24 -7.77
C LEU A 88 7.27 6.67 -8.54
N PRO A 89 7.88 7.80 -8.15
CA PRO A 89 9.21 8.17 -8.63
C PRO A 89 10.26 7.13 -8.19
N GLN A 90 11.46 7.23 -8.76
CA GLN A 90 12.56 6.29 -8.46
C GLN A 90 12.88 6.22 -6.96
N GLU A 91 12.82 7.36 -6.28
CA GLU A 91 12.89 7.47 -4.83
C GLU A 91 11.70 8.26 -4.33
N THR A 92 11.05 7.77 -3.26
CA THR A 92 9.95 8.48 -2.62
C THR A 92 10.03 8.39 -1.11
N SER A 93 9.46 9.39 -0.44
CA SER A 93 9.27 9.38 1.00
C SER A 93 7.95 8.67 1.34
N ASN A 94 7.97 7.77 2.31
CA ASN A 94 6.77 7.15 2.87
C ASN A 94 6.73 7.25 4.39
N LEU A 95 5.53 7.44 4.93
CA LEU A 95 5.28 7.32 6.36
C LEU A 95 4.78 5.91 6.69
N ILE A 96 5.50 5.26 7.61
CA ILE A 96 5.08 4.05 8.28
C ILE A 96 4.38 4.47 9.57
N VAL A 97 3.09 4.14 9.66
CA VAL A 97 2.20 4.57 10.74
C VAL A 97 1.51 3.36 11.33
N PHE A 98 1.49 3.29 12.66
CA PHE A 98 0.69 2.33 13.44
C PHE A 98 0.14 3.06 14.67
N ASP A 99 -1.13 2.84 14.98
CA ASP A 99 -1.96 3.60 15.93
C ASP A 99 -2.55 2.75 17.07
N GLU A 100 -2.13 1.49 17.16
CA GLU A 100 -2.54 0.56 18.22
C GLU A 100 -1.38 0.31 19.20
N PRO A 101 -1.23 1.14 20.27
CA PRO A 101 -0.16 0.97 21.23
C PRO A 101 -0.43 -0.23 22.15
N ILE A 102 0.61 -1.05 22.34
CA ILE A 102 0.63 -2.16 23.28
C ILE A 102 1.56 -1.77 24.43
N PHE A 103 1.00 -1.62 25.61
CA PHE A 103 1.74 -1.29 26.81
C PHE A 103 2.25 -2.54 27.51
N THR A 104 3.51 -2.49 27.92
CA THR A 104 4.14 -3.44 28.84
C THR A 104 4.60 -2.69 30.09
N ASN A 105 5.20 -3.38 31.07
CA ASN A 105 5.62 -2.75 32.32
C ASN A 105 6.60 -1.58 32.13
N ASP A 106 7.44 -1.62 31.09
CA ASP A 106 8.49 -0.64 30.87
C ASP A 106 8.52 -0.04 29.47
N SER A 107 7.71 -0.55 28.53
CA SER A 107 7.82 -0.21 27.12
C SER A 107 6.44 -0.01 26.47
N ILE A 108 6.40 0.88 25.49
CA ILE A 108 5.33 0.98 24.50
C ILE A 108 5.77 0.26 23.22
N ILE A 109 4.87 -0.53 22.65
CA ILE A 109 5.11 -1.32 21.44
C ILE A 109 4.04 -0.98 20.41
N PHE A 110 4.47 -0.71 19.19
CA PHE A 110 3.60 -0.64 18.02
C PHE A 110 3.99 -1.74 17.05
N LYS A 111 3.02 -2.51 16.55
CA LYS A 111 3.29 -3.59 15.61
C LYS A 111 2.24 -3.63 14.53
N GLY A 112 2.63 -4.09 13.35
CA GLY A 112 1.69 -4.33 12.27
C GLY A 112 2.37 -4.77 10.99
N VAL A 113 1.59 -4.91 9.93
CA VAL A 113 2.07 -5.37 8.63
C VAL A 113 1.82 -4.29 7.60
N LYS A 114 2.89 -3.80 6.98
CA LYS A 114 2.78 -2.88 5.84
C LYS A 114 2.35 -3.70 4.62
N SER A 115 1.17 -3.38 4.06
CA SER A 115 0.46 -4.24 3.10
C SER A 115 1.29 -4.62 1.87
N PRO A 116 1.52 -5.93 1.63
CA PRO A 116 2.16 -6.40 0.41
C PRO A 116 1.37 -6.10 -0.87
N SER A 117 0.04 -5.91 -0.82
CA SER A 117 -0.74 -5.58 -2.03
C SER A 117 -0.57 -4.12 -2.47
N ARG A 118 -0.19 -3.24 -1.54
CA ARG A 118 0.15 -1.84 -1.84
C ARG A 118 1.62 -1.68 -2.18
N TRP A 119 2.50 -2.33 -1.43
CA TRP A 119 3.94 -2.10 -1.53
C TRP A 119 4.71 -3.22 -2.25
N GLY A 120 4.09 -4.37 -2.50
CA GLY A 120 4.72 -5.50 -3.19
C GLY A 120 6.05 -5.94 -2.58
N ASN A 121 6.89 -6.53 -3.44
CA ASN A 121 8.30 -6.82 -3.16
C ASN A 121 9.21 -5.95 -4.05
N PHE A 122 8.69 -4.83 -4.54
CA PHE A 122 9.34 -3.98 -5.52
C PHE A 122 9.93 -2.72 -4.89
N PHE A 123 9.57 -2.38 -3.66
CA PHE A 123 10.08 -1.20 -2.98
C PHE A 123 11.00 -1.59 -1.83
N LEU A 124 12.24 -1.14 -1.93
CA LEU A 124 13.27 -1.35 -0.94
C LEU A 124 13.49 -0.09 -0.12
N ILE A 125 13.84 -0.27 1.14
CA ILE A 125 14.20 0.82 2.05
C ILE A 125 15.58 1.33 1.64
N LYS A 126 15.74 2.66 1.56
CA LYS A 126 17.04 3.35 1.48
C LYS A 126 17.49 3.79 2.87
N SER A 127 16.59 4.45 3.59
CA SER A 127 16.83 4.92 4.95
C SER A 127 15.53 5.09 5.71
N VAL A 128 15.63 5.11 7.04
CA VAL A 128 14.53 5.37 7.95
C VAL A 128 14.93 6.40 8.99
N ARG A 129 14.00 7.22 9.45
CA ARG A 129 14.20 8.11 10.61
C ARG A 129 12.96 8.19 11.49
N SER A 130 13.19 8.34 12.79
CA SER A 130 12.13 8.68 13.74
C SER A 130 11.64 10.09 13.48
N THR A 131 10.33 10.33 13.59
CA THR A 131 9.74 11.67 13.63
C THR A 131 9.14 11.99 15.01
N MET A 132 9.37 11.14 16.01
CA MET A 132 8.60 11.10 17.26
C MET A 132 9.35 11.63 18.49
N GLY A 133 10.49 12.34 18.29
CA GLY A 133 11.22 12.99 19.38
C GLY A 133 11.71 12.06 20.50
N ARG A 134 11.79 10.75 20.27
CA ARG A 134 12.28 9.74 21.22
C ARG A 134 13.00 8.61 20.47
N PRO A 135 13.90 7.87 21.16
CA PRO A 135 14.54 6.72 20.57
C PRO A 135 13.55 5.57 20.38
N TRP A 136 13.74 4.82 19.29
CA TRP A 136 12.95 3.63 18.98
C TRP A 136 13.85 2.47 18.58
N THR A 137 13.61 1.34 19.20
CA THR A 137 14.09 0.05 18.70
C THR A 137 13.13 -0.44 17.62
N VAL A 138 13.62 -0.68 16.41
CA VAL A 138 12.81 -1.12 15.28
C VAL A 138 13.22 -2.54 14.89
N PHE A 139 12.22 -3.41 14.74
CA PHE A 139 12.37 -4.76 14.21
C PHE A 139 11.64 -4.87 12.87
N HIS A 140 12.37 -5.29 11.84
CA HIS A 140 11.81 -5.47 10.50
C HIS A 140 12.68 -6.45 9.70
N GLY A 141 12.04 -7.37 8.96
CA GLY A 141 12.75 -8.35 8.13
C GLY A 141 13.76 -9.22 8.90
N GLY A 142 13.52 -9.46 10.20
CA GLY A 142 14.46 -10.17 11.09
C GLY A 142 15.65 -9.34 11.57
N LYS A 143 15.74 -8.06 11.19
CA LYS A 143 16.79 -7.14 11.64
C LYS A 143 16.29 -6.24 12.75
N LYS A 144 17.17 -5.94 13.70
CA LYS A 144 16.99 -4.96 14.77
C LYS A 144 17.85 -3.74 14.48
N ILE A 145 17.27 -2.54 14.56
CA ILE A 145 17.99 -1.26 14.50
C ILE A 145 17.54 -0.34 15.64
N GLU A 146 18.34 0.68 15.94
CA GLU A 146 17.96 1.76 16.86
C GLU A 146 17.86 3.06 16.07
N LEU A 147 16.76 3.78 16.22
CA LEU A 147 16.58 5.12 15.69
C LEU A 147 16.75 6.12 16.83
N SER A 148 17.64 7.10 16.64
CA SER A 148 17.85 8.16 17.63
C SER A 148 16.68 9.16 17.64
N ARG A 149 16.64 9.98 18.69
CA ARG A 149 15.71 11.10 18.82
C ARG A 149 15.92 12.16 17.73
N ASP A 150 17.13 12.30 17.22
CA ASP A 150 17.57 13.45 16.41
C ASP A 150 17.07 13.43 14.96
N SER A 151 16.19 12.48 14.61
CA SER A 151 15.60 12.37 13.26
C SER A 151 16.63 12.24 12.14
N ILE A 152 17.83 11.75 12.45
CA ILE A 152 18.90 11.50 11.48
C ILE A 152 18.51 10.25 10.67
N PRO A 153 18.49 10.32 9.32
CA PRO A 153 18.28 9.15 8.48
C PRO A 153 19.31 8.05 8.75
N PHE A 154 18.82 6.83 8.94
CA PHE A 154 19.63 5.64 9.21
C PHE A 154 19.41 4.58 8.13
N SER A 155 20.48 4.10 7.51
CA SER A 155 20.47 3.09 6.44
C SER A 155 20.53 1.65 6.96
N GLY A 156 20.31 1.43 8.26
CA GLY A 156 20.38 0.09 8.85
C GLY A 156 19.41 -0.93 8.28
N LEU A 157 18.35 -0.51 7.58
CA LEU A 157 17.41 -1.39 6.87
C LEU A 157 17.55 -1.29 5.34
N GLU A 158 18.63 -0.71 4.83
CA GLU A 158 18.82 -0.55 3.39
C GLU A 158 18.73 -1.89 2.65
N GLY A 159 17.97 -1.91 1.55
CA GLY A 159 17.77 -3.10 0.71
C GLY A 159 16.70 -4.07 1.20
N PHE A 160 16.09 -3.86 2.37
CA PHE A 160 14.95 -4.64 2.84
C PHE A 160 13.65 -4.15 2.19
N ASN A 161 12.71 -5.05 1.91
CA ASN A 161 11.38 -4.69 1.39
C ASN A 161 10.63 -3.83 2.40
N ILE A 162 10.00 -2.73 2.00
CA ILE A 162 9.16 -1.95 2.93
C ILE A 162 7.94 -2.76 3.43
N ALA A 163 7.44 -3.68 2.59
CA ALA A 163 6.32 -4.54 2.94
C ALA A 163 6.70 -5.59 4.01
N GLY A 164 5.70 -6.03 4.76
CA GLY A 164 5.86 -7.09 5.76
C GLY A 164 5.73 -6.60 7.20
N PRO A 165 6.11 -7.43 8.18
CA PRO A 165 5.93 -7.13 9.59
C PRO A 165 6.92 -6.06 10.07
N TRP A 166 6.40 -5.17 10.91
CA TRP A 166 7.14 -4.12 11.59
C TRP A 166 6.79 -4.14 13.08
N GLU A 167 7.78 -3.83 13.90
CA GLU A 167 7.60 -3.59 15.32
C GLU A 167 8.50 -2.45 15.79
N PHE A 168 7.93 -1.53 16.56
CA PHE A 168 8.60 -0.38 17.15
C PHE A 168 8.44 -0.45 18.66
N ARG A 169 9.55 -0.37 19.39
CA ARG A 169 9.57 -0.35 20.85
C ARG A 169 10.25 0.91 21.35
N SER A 170 9.71 1.50 22.41
CA SER A 170 10.39 2.54 23.17
C SER A 170 10.10 2.37 24.65
N LEU A 171 11.07 2.70 25.50
CA LEU A 171 10.90 2.67 26.95
C LEU A 171 9.94 3.77 27.38
N LEU A 172 8.98 3.46 28.24
CA LEU A 172 8.09 4.43 28.87
C LEU A 172 8.87 5.38 29.78
N THR A 173 8.57 6.68 29.73
CA THR A 173 9.08 7.64 30.72
C THR A 173 8.43 7.39 32.10
N PRO A 174 8.99 7.92 33.20
CA PRO A 174 8.34 7.81 34.52
C PRO A 174 6.89 8.33 34.55
N GLU A 175 6.63 9.41 33.82
CA GLU A 175 5.30 10.01 33.68
C GLU A 175 4.35 9.10 32.89
N GLU A 176 4.84 8.45 31.83
CA GLU A 176 4.06 7.51 31.04
C GLU A 176 3.76 6.23 31.83
N LYS A 177 4.70 5.72 32.63
CA LYS A 177 4.49 4.55 33.50
C LYS A 177 3.40 4.80 34.55
N SER A 178 3.26 6.03 35.02
CA SER A 178 2.22 6.41 35.98
C SER A 178 0.88 6.73 35.32
N ASP A 179 0.89 7.19 34.06
CA ASP A 179 -0.31 7.46 33.27
C ASP A 179 -0.07 7.21 31.78
N HIS A 180 -0.51 6.04 31.28
CA HIS A 180 -0.32 5.62 29.89
C HIS A 180 -0.96 6.59 28.88
N ARG A 181 -1.92 7.43 29.28
CA ARG A 181 -2.52 8.44 28.39
C ARG A 181 -1.54 9.53 27.97
N LYS A 182 -0.40 9.63 28.65
CA LYS A 182 0.69 10.55 28.31
C LYS A 182 1.64 9.98 27.25
N ALA A 183 1.54 8.68 26.97
CA ALA A 183 2.36 8.05 25.95
C ALA A 183 1.82 8.33 24.54
N PRO A 184 2.65 8.22 23.49
CA PRO A 184 2.19 8.32 22.12
C PRO A 184 1.05 7.34 21.83
N VAL A 185 0.04 7.81 21.10
CA VAL A 185 -1.07 6.97 20.61
C VAL A 185 -0.77 6.37 19.24
N GLU A 186 0.25 6.86 18.56
CA GLU A 186 0.73 6.36 17.28
C GLU A 186 2.26 6.43 17.20
N VAL A 187 2.83 5.67 16.28
CA VAL A 187 4.22 5.80 15.86
C VAL A 187 4.27 6.20 14.39
N ASN A 188 5.08 7.21 14.09
CA ASN A 188 5.37 7.67 12.73
C ASN A 188 6.87 7.53 12.45
N ILE A 189 7.22 6.71 11.47
CA ILE A 189 8.59 6.57 10.97
C ILE A 189 8.60 6.97 9.50
N GLN A 190 9.46 7.91 9.14
CA GLN A 190 9.66 8.26 7.74
C GLN A 190 10.70 7.31 7.14
N ALA A 191 10.33 6.68 6.04
CA ALA A 191 11.20 5.85 5.21
C ALA A 191 11.43 6.54 3.87
N ILE A 192 12.68 6.62 3.42
CA ILE A 192 12.99 6.84 2.02
C ILE A 192 13.06 5.46 1.37
N ILE A 193 12.28 5.25 0.32
CA ILE A 193 12.22 3.99 -0.42
C ILE A 193 12.58 4.21 -1.88
N TYR A 194 13.07 3.16 -2.52
CA TYR A 194 13.34 3.14 -3.95
C TYR A 194 12.78 1.90 -4.60
N HIS A 195 12.48 2.05 -5.89
CA HIS A 195 12.04 0.92 -6.69
C HIS A 195 13.23 -0.02 -7.00
N LYS A 196 13.03 -1.31 -6.78
CA LYS A 196 13.98 -2.37 -7.13
C LYS A 196 14.06 -2.44 -8.64
N ASN A 197 15.11 -1.88 -9.22
CA ASN A 197 15.40 -2.07 -10.63
C ASN A 197 15.65 -3.58 -10.88
N LYS A 198 14.99 -4.13 -11.90
CA LYS A 198 15.20 -5.50 -12.35
C LYS A 198 16.55 -5.62 -13.06
#